data_AF-A0A2V9LU53-F1
#
_entry.id   AF-A0A2V9LU53-F1
#
_cell.length_a   1.000
_cell.length_b   1.000
_cell.length_c   1.000
_cell.angle_alpha   90.00
_cell.angle_beta   90.00
_cell.angle_gamma   90.00
#
_symmetry.space_group_name_H-M   'P 1'
#
loop_
_entity.id
_entity.type
_entity.pdbx_description
1 polymer ?
#
loop_
_entity_poly.entity_id
_entity_poly.type
_entity_poly.pdbx_seq_one_letter_code
_entity_poly.pdbx_strand_id
1 'polypeptide(L)'
;MSDCVGKGRTQVKRVEDSLKRFLRDYVAGLDAGGGKTTEYFAAFAGLTDDGAKEVIVYLTNDGWCGTGGCTTLMLAPKNHSYRVVSKVMITRPPIRMLATKSHGWHDIAVRVQGGGIQSGYEAKLSFNGKSYPVSPSSPRARLLVGKVAGEVVVPTTAVGNPLY
;
A
#
# COMPACT_ATOMS: atom_id res chain seq x y z
N MET A 1 -29.25 -17.92 -17.93
CA MET A 1 -28.04 -17.15 -17.61
C MET A 1 -28.15 -16.49 -16.22
N SER A 2 -28.11 -17.25 -15.11
CA SER A 2 -28.29 -16.71 -13.74
C SER A 2 -27.30 -17.32 -12.74
N ASP A 3 -25.98 -17.16 -12.95
CA ASP A 3 -25.00 -17.73 -12.00
C ASP A 3 -23.63 -17.01 -11.88
N CYS A 4 -23.43 -15.87 -12.54
CA CYS A 4 -22.15 -15.12 -12.44
C CYS A 4 -22.15 -14.09 -11.30
N VAL A 5 -23.30 -13.46 -11.00
CA VAL A 5 -23.37 -12.33 -10.06
C VAL A 5 -23.15 -12.77 -8.60
N GLY A 6 -23.65 -13.95 -8.21
CA GLY A 6 -23.47 -14.49 -6.86
C GLY A 6 -22.04 -14.95 -6.57
N LYS A 7 -21.39 -15.63 -7.54
CA LYS A 7 -20.01 -16.13 -7.40
C LYS A 7 -18.99 -15.00 -7.26
N GLY A 8 -19.14 -13.92 -8.04
CA GLY A 8 -18.23 -12.76 -7.96
C GLY A 8 -18.24 -12.08 -6.60
N ARG A 9 -19.42 -11.86 -6.00
CA ARG A 9 -19.54 -11.26 -4.66
C ARG A 9 -18.94 -12.13 -3.56
N THR A 10 -19.17 -13.45 -3.62
CA THR A 10 -18.58 -14.39 -2.67
C THR A 10 -17.06 -14.46 -2.79
N GLN A 11 -16.51 -14.36 -4.01
CA GLN A 11 -15.07 -14.37 -4.23
C GLN A 11 -14.39 -13.10 -3.69
N VAL A 12 -14.95 -11.92 -3.95
CA VAL A 12 -14.44 -10.64 -3.42
C VAL A 12 -14.40 -10.68 -1.90
N LYS A 13 -15.49 -11.10 -1.26
CA LYS A 13 -15.56 -11.23 0.20
C LYS A 13 -14.51 -12.20 0.75
N ARG A 14 -14.25 -13.32 0.08
CA ARG A 14 -13.20 -14.28 0.50
C ARG A 14 -11.81 -13.68 0.45
N VAL A 15 -11.52 -12.88 -0.58
CA VAL A 15 -10.23 -12.18 -0.74
C VAL A 15 -10.05 -11.13 0.35
N GLU A 16 -11.09 -10.32 0.61
CA GLU A 16 -11.10 -9.33 1.70
C GLU A 16 -10.93 -9.99 3.07
N ASP A 17 -11.67 -11.06 3.34
CA ASP A 17 -11.59 -11.82 4.60
C ASP A 17 -10.18 -12.43 4.78
N SER A 18 -9.54 -12.91 3.71
CA SER A 18 -8.17 -13.41 3.73
C SER A 18 -7.16 -12.30 4.04
N LEU A 19 -7.29 -11.14 3.39
CA LEU A 19 -6.44 -9.99 3.64
C LEU A 19 -6.59 -9.49 5.09
N LYS A 20 -7.83 -9.37 5.58
CA LYS A 20 -8.10 -8.93 6.96
C LYS A 20 -7.48 -9.88 7.98
N ARG A 21 -7.55 -11.21 7.76
CA ARG A 21 -6.85 -12.19 8.60
C ARG A 21 -5.34 -12.01 8.58
N PHE A 22 -4.73 -11.93 7.38
CA PHE A 22 -3.29 -11.69 7.25
C PHE A 22 -2.84 -10.43 7.99
N LEU A 23 -3.58 -9.32 7.86
CA LEU A 23 -3.26 -8.07 8.53
C LEU A 23 -3.36 -8.18 10.05
N ARG A 24 -4.38 -8.88 10.58
CA ARG A 24 -4.49 -9.14 12.03
C ARG A 24 -3.30 -9.92 12.57
N ASP A 25 -2.87 -10.97 11.86
CA ASP A 25 -1.71 -11.77 12.24
C ASP A 25 -0.42 -10.95 12.16
N TYR A 26 -0.27 -10.14 11.10
CA TYR A 26 0.85 -9.24 10.92
C TYR A 26 0.97 -8.22 12.06
N VAL A 27 -0.15 -7.59 12.44
CA VAL A 27 -0.15 -6.59 13.52
C VAL A 27 0.08 -7.22 14.88
N ALA A 28 -0.54 -8.38 15.17
CA ALA A 28 -0.36 -9.09 16.44
C ALA A 28 1.09 -9.53 16.69
N GLY A 29 1.85 -9.84 15.62
CA GLY A 29 3.25 -10.26 15.73
C GLY A 29 4.28 -9.15 15.90
N LEU A 30 3.88 -7.87 16.01
CA LEU A 30 4.81 -6.74 16.09
C LEU A 30 5.21 -6.31 17.51
N ASP A 31 4.81 -7.04 18.56
CA ASP A 31 5.09 -6.78 19.99
C ASP A 31 4.72 -5.37 20.51
N ALA A 32 4.19 -4.50 19.65
CA ALA A 32 3.70 -3.19 19.99
C ALA A 32 2.21 -3.31 20.37
N GLY A 33 1.86 -2.92 21.59
CA GLY A 33 0.49 -2.93 22.12
C GLY A 33 -0.52 -2.01 21.41
N GLY A 34 -0.33 -1.69 20.13
CA GLY A 34 -1.20 -0.91 19.26
C GLY A 34 -1.70 -1.78 18.11
N GLY A 35 -2.89 -2.34 18.27
CA GLY A 35 -3.61 -3.04 17.21
C GLY A 35 -5.13 -2.78 17.23
N LYS A 36 -5.72 -2.53 18.40
CA LYS A 36 -7.17 -2.47 18.62
C LYS A 36 -7.91 -1.43 17.77
N THR A 37 -7.28 -0.31 17.44
CA THR A 37 -7.86 0.76 16.63
C THR A 37 -7.22 0.89 15.25
N THR A 38 -6.36 -0.06 14.86
CA THR A 38 -5.76 -0.09 13.53
C THR A 38 -6.86 -0.08 12.47
N GLU A 39 -6.72 0.84 11.53
CA GLU A 39 -7.54 0.93 10.34
C GLU A 39 -6.67 0.72 9.11
N TYR A 40 -7.30 0.30 8.01
CA TYR A 40 -6.59 0.10 6.75
C TYR A 40 -7.45 0.42 5.53
N PHE A 41 -6.81 0.99 4.52
CA PHE A 41 -7.34 1.02 3.16
C PHE A 41 -6.51 0.06 2.30
N ALA A 42 -7.17 -0.72 1.43
CA ALA A 42 -6.50 -1.68 0.57
C ALA A 42 -6.87 -1.48 -0.90
N ALA A 43 -5.87 -1.55 -1.77
CA ALA A 43 -6.04 -1.49 -3.22
C ALA A 43 -5.32 -2.66 -3.89
N PHE A 44 -6.07 -3.45 -4.67
CA PHE A 44 -5.54 -4.55 -5.48
C PHE A 44 -5.07 -3.99 -6.83
N ALA A 45 -3.78 -3.68 -6.94
CA ALA A 45 -3.26 -2.89 -8.04
C ALA A 45 -2.71 -3.74 -9.20
N GLY A 46 -2.08 -4.89 -8.91
CA GLY A 46 -1.27 -5.58 -9.92
C GLY A 46 0.00 -4.78 -10.19
N LEU A 47 0.91 -4.83 -9.22
CA LEU A 47 2.20 -4.16 -9.28
C LEU A 47 3.17 -4.85 -10.24
N THR A 48 2.87 -6.09 -10.61
CA THR A 48 3.57 -6.85 -11.65
C THR A 48 2.62 -7.25 -12.78
N ASP A 49 3.18 -7.77 -13.88
CA ASP A 49 2.42 -8.24 -15.05
C ASP A 49 2.16 -9.76 -15.04
N ASP A 50 2.31 -10.43 -13.89
CA ASP A 50 2.17 -11.89 -13.80
C ASP A 50 0.72 -12.38 -13.69
N GLY A 51 -0.24 -11.45 -13.66
CA GLY A 51 -1.67 -11.72 -13.55
C GLY A 51 -2.16 -11.93 -12.12
N ALA A 52 -1.26 -12.08 -11.14
CA ALA A 52 -1.60 -12.05 -9.73
C ALA A 52 -1.69 -10.60 -9.25
N LYS A 53 -2.73 -10.28 -8.47
CA LYS A 53 -2.92 -8.92 -7.95
C LYS A 53 -2.16 -8.75 -6.63
N GLU A 54 -1.09 -7.96 -6.66
CA GLU A 54 -0.51 -7.39 -5.44
C GLU A 54 -1.43 -6.37 -4.78
N VAL A 55 -1.24 -6.18 -3.48
CA VAL A 55 -2.06 -5.30 -2.65
C VAL A 55 -1.20 -4.18 -2.09
N ILE A 56 -1.65 -2.95 -2.25
CA ILE A 56 -1.16 -1.80 -1.49
C ILE A 56 -2.09 -1.60 -0.31
N VAL A 57 -1.56 -1.66 0.90
CA VAL A 57 -2.31 -1.45 2.14
C VAL A 57 -1.79 -0.21 2.85
N TYR A 58 -2.64 0.82 2.97
CA TYR A 58 -2.35 2.01 3.75
C TYR A 58 -2.90 1.84 5.16
N LEU A 59 -2.01 1.68 6.14
CA LEU A 59 -2.36 1.49 7.55
C LEU A 59 -2.45 2.84 8.25
N THR A 60 -3.53 3.03 9.00
CA THR A 60 -3.82 4.27 9.73
C THR A 60 -4.12 3.98 11.20
N ASN A 61 -4.14 5.06 12.00
CA ASN A 61 -4.35 5.03 13.45
C ASN A 61 -3.24 4.26 14.21
N ASP A 62 -3.46 3.87 15.47
CA ASP A 62 -2.65 2.93 16.30
C ASP A 62 -1.11 2.97 16.08
N GLY A 63 -0.52 4.16 16.03
CA GLY A 63 0.93 4.33 15.88
C GLY A 63 1.48 4.08 14.46
N TRP A 64 0.64 3.83 13.46
CA TRP A 64 1.04 3.72 12.05
C TRP A 64 1.38 5.05 11.41
N CYS A 65 0.90 6.15 12.01
CA CYS A 65 0.98 7.50 11.50
C CYS A 65 1.87 8.40 12.37
N GLY A 66 2.67 9.23 11.70
CA GLY A 66 3.36 10.37 12.29
C GLY A 66 3.14 11.63 11.47
N THR A 67 3.86 12.71 11.79
CA THR A 67 3.70 13.99 11.08
C THR A 67 4.07 13.91 9.59
N GLY A 68 4.91 12.96 9.19
CA GLY A 68 5.29 12.73 7.80
C GLY A 68 4.27 11.91 6.99
N GLY A 69 3.27 11.30 7.63
CA GLY A 69 2.33 10.38 7.00
C GLY A 69 2.28 9.03 7.70
N CYS A 70 1.64 8.06 7.07
CA CYS A 70 1.42 6.73 7.65
C CYS A 70 2.17 5.63 6.92
N THR A 71 2.09 4.42 7.47
CA THR A 71 2.75 3.23 6.94
C THR A 71 1.96 2.66 5.77
N THR A 72 2.64 2.40 4.65
CA THR A 72 2.10 1.63 3.53
C THR A 72 2.81 0.29 3.43
N LEU A 73 2.06 -0.80 3.30
CA LEU A 73 2.57 -2.13 2.97
C LEU A 73 2.33 -2.43 1.49
N MET A 74 3.30 -3.10 0.86
CA MET A 74 3.15 -3.71 -0.45
C MET A 74 3.18 -5.22 -0.22
N LEU A 75 2.09 -5.88 -0.57
CA LEU A 75 1.89 -7.31 -0.33
C LEU A 75 1.84 -8.05 -1.66
N ALA A 76 2.55 -9.18 -1.73
CA ALA A 76 2.43 -10.13 -2.83
C ALA A 76 1.67 -11.37 -2.37
N PRO A 77 0.83 -11.97 -3.23
CA PRO A 77 0.27 -13.28 -2.96
C PRO A 77 1.36 -14.31 -2.66
N LYS A 78 1.11 -15.17 -1.67
CA LYS A 78 1.96 -16.33 -1.34
C LYS A 78 1.08 -17.48 -0.87
N ASN A 79 0.98 -18.52 -1.68
CA ASN A 79 0.07 -19.66 -1.44
C ASN A 79 -1.37 -19.16 -1.20
N HIS A 80 -1.95 -19.43 -0.03
CA HIS A 80 -3.30 -19.02 0.36
C HIS A 80 -3.34 -17.74 1.22
N SER A 81 -2.25 -16.98 1.25
CA SER A 81 -2.10 -15.76 2.03
C SER A 81 -1.22 -14.74 1.28
N TYR A 82 -0.58 -13.85 2.02
CA TYR A 82 0.29 -12.81 1.49
C TYR A 82 1.68 -12.89 2.13
N ARG A 83 2.65 -12.29 1.45
CA ARG A 83 3.94 -11.92 2.04
C ARG A 83 4.14 -10.42 1.94
N VAL A 84 4.78 -9.83 2.95
CA VAL A 84 5.20 -8.43 2.87
C VAL A 84 6.38 -8.32 1.90
N VAL A 85 6.20 -7.58 0.81
CA VAL A 85 7.26 -7.21 -0.13
C VAL A 85 7.99 -5.97 0.36
N SER A 86 7.25 -5.00 0.89
CA SER A 86 7.81 -3.76 1.40
C SER A 86 6.94 -3.17 2.50
N LYS A 87 7.58 -2.52 3.47
CA LYS A 87 6.99 -1.64 4.46
C LYS A 87 7.60 -0.27 4.24
N VAL A 88 6.79 0.69 3.80
CA VAL A 88 7.20 2.06 3.52
C VAL A 88 6.58 2.97 4.56
N MET A 89 7.42 3.62 5.34
CA MET A 89 6.99 4.57 6.37
C MET A 89 6.73 5.95 5.76
N ILE A 90 5.98 6.79 6.48
CA ILE A 90 5.77 8.22 6.20
C ILE A 90 5.29 8.51 4.77
N THR A 91 4.33 7.73 4.31
CA THR A 91 3.65 7.93 3.02
C THR A 91 2.36 8.71 3.22
N ARG A 92 1.97 9.53 2.24
CA ARG A 92 0.67 10.21 2.22
C ARG A 92 -0.06 9.98 0.89
N PRO A 93 -1.38 9.79 0.93
CA PRO A 93 -2.22 9.91 -0.25
C PRO A 93 -2.10 11.31 -0.92
N PRO A 94 -2.30 11.41 -2.25
CA PRO A 94 -2.59 10.29 -3.14
C PRO A 94 -1.36 9.39 -3.33
N ILE A 95 -1.57 8.07 -3.26
CA ILE A 95 -0.55 7.08 -3.64
C ILE A 95 -0.92 6.61 -5.04
N ARG A 96 0.04 6.70 -5.96
CA ARG A 96 -0.15 6.36 -7.37
C ARG A 96 0.71 5.18 -7.78
N MET A 97 0.13 4.26 -8.54
CA MET A 97 0.87 3.27 -9.31
C MET A 97 1.26 3.92 -10.64
N LEU A 98 2.56 4.14 -10.87
CA LEU A 98 3.04 4.79 -12.08
C LEU A 98 3.09 3.83 -13.24
N ALA A 99 2.96 4.33 -14.47
CA ALA A 99 3.16 3.53 -15.68
C ALA A 99 4.61 3.03 -15.85
N THR A 100 5.58 3.71 -15.23
CA THR A 100 6.99 3.30 -15.25
C THR A 100 7.23 2.09 -14.35
N LYS A 101 8.20 1.25 -14.73
CA LYS A 101 8.57 0.06 -13.99
C LYS A 101 10.07 0.03 -13.68
N SER A 102 10.40 -0.59 -12.56
CA SER A 102 11.78 -0.91 -12.17
C SER A 102 11.83 -2.38 -11.75
N HIS A 103 12.72 -3.17 -12.36
CA HIS A 103 12.86 -4.60 -12.08
C HIS A 103 11.54 -5.39 -12.17
N GLY A 104 10.70 -5.08 -13.18
CA GLY A 104 9.43 -5.75 -13.42
C GLY A 104 8.26 -5.29 -12.55
N TRP A 105 8.49 -4.37 -11.60
CA TRP A 105 7.44 -3.83 -10.73
C TRP A 105 7.12 -2.39 -11.08
N HIS A 106 5.85 -2.00 -11.05
CA HIS A 106 5.42 -0.62 -11.20
C HIS A 106 6.07 0.28 -10.14
N ASP A 107 6.61 1.43 -10.56
CA ASP A 107 7.08 2.45 -9.62
C ASP A 107 5.87 3.03 -8.86
N ILE A 108 6.09 3.46 -7.62
CA ILE A 108 5.04 4.10 -6.81
C ILE A 108 5.36 5.57 -6.64
N ALA A 109 4.37 6.45 -6.79
CA ALA A 109 4.47 7.84 -6.36
C ALA A 109 3.69 8.04 -5.06
N VAL A 110 4.31 8.76 -4.13
CA VAL A 110 3.68 9.16 -2.86
C VAL A 110 3.86 10.65 -2.64
N ARG A 111 2.91 11.28 -1.95
CA ARG A 111 3.07 12.67 -1.50
C ARG A 111 3.96 12.71 -0.24
N VAL A 112 4.89 13.65 -0.21
CA VAL A 112 5.75 13.95 0.93
C VAL A 112 5.42 15.33 1.46
N GLN A 113 5.00 15.40 2.73
CA GLN A 113 4.70 16.65 3.43
C GLN A 113 4.72 16.41 4.95
N GLY A 114 5.01 17.45 5.74
CA GLY A 114 5.17 17.36 7.19
C GLY A 114 6.61 17.08 7.61
N GLY A 115 6.85 16.88 8.91
CA GLY A 115 8.23 16.72 9.43
C GLY A 115 9.15 17.91 9.15
N GLY A 116 8.59 19.12 9.05
CA GLY A 116 9.30 20.35 8.66
C GLY A 116 9.19 20.72 7.17
N ILE A 117 8.69 19.82 6.32
CA ILE A 117 8.46 20.09 4.89
C ILE A 117 7.11 20.79 4.73
N GLN A 118 7.15 22.10 4.45
CA GLN A 118 5.95 22.93 4.24
C GLN A 118 5.40 22.78 2.81
N SER A 119 6.27 22.92 1.81
CA SER A 119 5.94 22.73 0.39
C SER A 119 6.03 21.26 0.02
N GLY A 120 4.89 20.57 0.04
CA GLY A 120 4.86 19.14 -0.26
C GLY A 120 5.17 18.83 -1.73
N TYR A 121 5.84 17.70 -1.97
CA TYR A 121 6.24 17.21 -3.30
C TYR A 121 5.83 15.74 -3.50
N GLU A 122 5.98 15.21 -4.71
CA GLU A 122 5.84 13.78 -4.97
C GLU A 122 7.21 13.10 -5.01
N ALA A 123 7.35 11.97 -4.33
CA ALA A 123 8.52 11.12 -4.41
C ALA A 123 8.21 9.86 -5.21
N LYS A 124 9.08 9.52 -6.15
CA LYS A 124 9.11 8.24 -6.84
C LYS A 124 9.85 7.21 -5.99
N LEU A 125 9.18 6.09 -5.75
CA LEU A 125 9.67 4.90 -5.09
C LEU A 125 9.87 3.82 -6.16
N SER A 126 11.12 3.58 -6.54
CA SER A 126 11.45 2.54 -7.52
C SER A 126 11.83 1.24 -6.83
N PHE A 127 11.29 0.13 -7.36
CA PHE A 127 11.59 -1.20 -6.87
C PHE A 127 13.01 -1.61 -7.27
N ASN A 128 13.80 -2.13 -6.32
CA ASN A 128 15.20 -2.47 -6.55
C ASN A 128 15.46 -3.94 -6.87
N GLY A 129 14.41 -4.70 -7.22
CA GLY A 129 14.46 -6.16 -7.40
C GLY A 129 14.15 -6.95 -6.12
N LYS A 130 14.08 -6.29 -4.95
CA LYS A 130 13.71 -6.92 -3.68
C LYS A 130 12.62 -6.17 -2.91
N SER A 131 12.74 -4.84 -2.84
CA SER A 131 11.81 -3.97 -2.10
C SER A 131 11.75 -2.57 -2.70
N TYR A 132 10.70 -1.83 -2.37
CA TYR A 132 10.67 -0.38 -2.45
C TYR A 132 11.56 0.23 -1.35
N PRO A 133 11.93 1.53 -1.46
CA PRO A 133 12.61 2.24 -0.39
C PRO A 133 11.77 2.29 0.90
N VAL A 134 12.43 2.24 2.06
CA VAL A 134 11.75 2.20 3.38
C VAL A 134 11.00 3.48 3.73
N SER A 135 11.31 4.59 3.06
CA SER A 135 10.59 5.86 3.16
C SER A 135 10.92 6.74 1.93
N PRO A 136 10.07 7.71 1.60
CA PRO A 136 10.36 8.71 0.56
C PRO A 136 11.52 9.66 0.89
N SER A 137 11.97 9.71 2.16
CA SER A 137 13.16 10.48 2.56
C SER A 137 14.47 9.69 2.43
N SER A 138 14.39 8.40 2.09
CA SER A 138 15.60 7.58 1.94
C SER A 138 16.39 7.96 0.67
N PRO A 139 17.71 7.76 0.63
CA PRO A 139 18.54 8.10 -0.53
C PRO A 139 18.18 7.38 -1.84
N ARG A 140 17.32 6.35 -1.77
CA ARG A 140 16.84 5.58 -2.92
C ARG A 140 15.50 6.07 -3.48
N ALA A 141 14.79 6.92 -2.74
CA ALA A 141 13.66 7.66 -3.28
C ALA A 141 14.17 8.85 -4.11
N ARG A 142 13.38 9.27 -5.10
CA ARG A 142 13.72 10.38 -5.99
C ARG A 142 12.56 11.37 -6.04
N LEU A 143 12.87 12.66 -6.15
CA LEU A 143 11.85 13.64 -6.50
C LEU A 143 11.21 13.25 -7.85
N LEU A 144 9.88 13.20 -7.89
CA LEU A 144 9.16 12.99 -9.14
C LEU A 144 9.07 14.33 -9.86
N VAL A 145 9.82 14.46 -10.95
CA VAL A 145 9.86 15.68 -11.78
C VAL A 145 8.99 15.49 -13.01
N GLY A 146 8.15 16.49 -13.30
CA GLY A 146 7.25 16.48 -14.46
C GLY A 146 6.00 15.64 -14.26
N LYS A 147 5.19 15.54 -15.31
CA LYS A 147 3.94 14.77 -15.30
C LYS A 147 4.22 13.32 -15.72
N VAL A 148 4.31 12.43 -14.74
CA VAL A 148 4.41 10.99 -14.99
C VAL A 148 3.03 10.35 -14.87
N ALA A 149 2.63 9.62 -15.91
CA ALA A 149 1.36 8.89 -15.96
C ALA A 149 1.30 7.82 -14.86
N GLY A 150 0.10 7.63 -14.29
CA GLY A 150 -0.13 6.67 -13.23
C GLY A 150 -1.57 6.72 -12.73
N GLU A 151 -2.01 5.61 -12.14
CA GLU A 151 -3.33 5.44 -11.54
C GLU A 151 -3.26 5.78 -10.06
N VAL A 152 -4.24 6.54 -9.55
CA VAL A 152 -4.39 6.76 -8.10
C VAL A 152 -5.00 5.50 -7.49
N VAL A 153 -4.20 4.78 -6.70
CA VAL A 153 -4.61 3.52 -6.07
C VAL A 153 -4.99 3.71 -4.61
N VAL A 154 -4.46 4.73 -3.93
CA VAL A 154 -4.97 5.20 -2.64
C VAL A 154 -5.30 6.68 -2.76
N PRO A 155 -6.59 7.07 -2.86
CA PRO A 155 -6.98 8.47 -2.99
C PRO A 155 -6.84 9.22 -1.67
N THR A 156 -6.81 10.56 -1.72
CA THR A 156 -6.81 11.42 -0.50
C THR A 156 -8.08 11.28 0.32
N THR A 157 -9.15 10.81 -0.29
CA THR A 157 -10.45 10.53 0.33
C THR A 157 -10.58 9.08 0.79
N ALA A 158 -9.49 8.30 0.77
CA ALA A 158 -9.51 6.92 1.24
C ALA A 158 -9.98 6.86 2.70
N VAL A 159 -11.05 6.12 2.95
CA VAL A 159 -11.58 5.86 4.29
C VAL A 159 -11.06 4.51 4.77
N GLY A 160 -10.45 4.50 5.95
CA GLY A 160 -9.93 3.28 6.56
C GLY A 160 -11.06 2.34 7.02
N ASN A 161 -10.87 1.05 6.82
CA ASN A 161 -11.70 0.01 7.41
C ASN A 161 -11.12 -0.43 8.75
N PRO A 162 -11.93 -0.61 9.80
CA PRO A 162 -11.46 -1.18 11.05
C PRO A 162 -10.85 -2.58 10.85
N LEU A 163 -9.65 -2.78 11.37
CA LEU A 163 -8.97 -4.08 11.32
C LEU A 163 -9.62 -5.09 12.28
N TYR A 164 -10.18 -4.65 13.41
CA TYR A 164 -10.86 -5.50 14.37
C TYR A 164 -12.37 -5.38 14.21
#